data_AF-A0A4Y8SNK5-F1
#
_entry.id   AF-A0A4Y8SNK5-F1
#
_cell.length_a   1.000
_cell.length_b   1.000
_cell.length_c   1.000
_cell.angle_alpha   90.00
_cell.angle_beta   90.00
_cell.angle_gamma   90.00
#
_symmetry.space_group_name_H-M   'P 1'
#
loop_
_entity.id
_entity.type
_entity.pdbx_description
1 polymer ?
#
loop_
_entity_poly.entity_id
_entity_poly.type
_entity_poly.pdbx_seq_one_letter_code
_entity_poly.pdbx_strand_id
1 'polypeptide(L)'
;MSEALKKATVSNDSLGTLKKFTLYKQNGIEISLTLPTPVSLNLNSQEFYPPETDQTTILAPVLENTSGIALKSASFSIKLNNVKENDNTVANVRWWSVGEADGLQSMEFTCGRIDDKGNGSGTAKTSGYSRIRWATMANNARQHQTFTVSNVLLTFNQSEDTTTGANDGPIIRVG
;
A
#
# COMPACT_ATOMS: atom_id res chain seq x y z
N MET A 1 -39.04 -33.72 -1.77
CA MET A 1 -37.61 -33.59 -2.09
C MET A 1 -37.16 -32.24 -1.56
N SER A 2 -36.22 -32.26 -0.62
CA SER A 2 -35.87 -31.12 0.26
C SER A 2 -35.15 -30.02 -0.51
N GLU A 3 -35.60 -28.78 -0.31
CA GLU A 3 -34.94 -27.52 -0.70
C GLU A 3 -33.63 -27.31 0.09
N ALA A 4 -32.64 -28.17 -0.14
CA ALA A 4 -31.36 -28.14 0.57
C ALA A 4 -30.17 -27.72 -0.31
N LEU A 5 -30.41 -27.12 -1.47
CA LEU A 5 -29.39 -26.34 -2.19
C LEU A 5 -29.60 -24.86 -1.86
N LYS A 6 -29.37 -24.53 -0.57
CA LYS A 6 -29.01 -23.17 -0.18
C LYS A 6 -27.81 -22.80 -1.04
N LYS A 7 -28.04 -21.87 -1.97
CA LYS A 7 -27.01 -20.97 -2.50
C LYS A 7 -26.01 -20.72 -1.37
N ALA A 8 -24.79 -21.21 -1.52
CA ALA A 8 -23.66 -20.64 -0.82
C ALA A 8 -23.53 -19.22 -1.36
N THR A 9 -24.25 -18.29 -0.75
CA THR A 9 -23.99 -16.87 -0.89
C THR A 9 -22.60 -16.70 -0.28
N VAL A 10 -21.57 -16.69 -1.12
CA VAL A 10 -20.26 -16.15 -0.75
C VAL A 10 -20.52 -14.67 -0.51
N SER A 11 -20.86 -14.31 0.74
CA SER A 11 -20.97 -12.91 1.08
C SER A 11 -19.55 -12.37 1.18
N ASN A 12 -19.30 -11.22 0.54
CA ASN A 12 -18.11 -10.41 0.71
C ASN A 12 -18.00 -9.81 2.13
N ASP A 13 -18.63 -10.42 3.16
CA ASP A 13 -18.66 -9.93 4.54
C ASP A 13 -17.31 -10.11 5.27
N SER A 14 -16.32 -10.72 4.61
CA SER A 14 -14.96 -10.88 5.13
C SER A 14 -14.21 -9.55 5.23
N LEU A 15 -14.55 -8.56 4.40
CA LEU A 15 -13.86 -7.26 4.33
C LEU A 15 -14.78 -6.16 4.87
N GLY A 16 -14.33 -5.48 5.92
CA GLY A 16 -15.02 -4.36 6.55
C GLY A 16 -14.95 -3.06 5.75
N THR A 17 -15.17 -1.93 6.42
CA THR A 17 -15.21 -0.62 5.76
C THR A 17 -13.81 -0.15 5.36
N LEU A 18 -13.73 0.59 4.24
CA LEU A 18 -12.46 1.14 3.78
C LEU A 18 -11.98 2.28 4.69
N LYS A 19 -10.70 2.25 5.06
CA LYS A 19 -10.05 3.28 5.87
C LYS A 19 -8.69 3.63 5.29
N LYS A 20 -8.35 4.92 5.30
CA LYS A 20 -7.01 5.43 4.98
C LYS A 20 -6.05 5.10 6.14
N PHE A 21 -4.96 4.40 5.84
CA PHE A 21 -3.86 4.14 6.77
C PHE A 21 -2.64 4.95 6.35
N THR A 22 -2.12 5.77 7.26
CA THR A 22 -0.85 6.49 7.05
C THR A 22 0.31 5.52 7.29
N LEU A 23 1.14 5.32 6.27
CA LEU A 23 2.28 4.39 6.29
C LEU A 23 3.60 5.12 6.54
N TYR A 24 3.70 6.38 6.12
CA TYR A 24 4.86 7.24 6.31
C TYR A 24 4.39 8.68 6.42
N LYS A 25 4.99 9.46 7.34
CA LYS A 25 4.71 10.88 7.50
C LYS A 25 5.96 11.60 7.99
N GLN A 26 6.52 12.47 7.15
CA GLN A 26 7.70 13.26 7.51
C GLN A 26 7.80 14.50 6.62
N ASN A 27 8.16 15.64 7.19
CA ASN A 27 8.46 16.89 6.47
C ASN A 27 7.37 17.31 5.46
N GLY A 28 6.10 17.16 5.83
CA GLY A 28 4.96 17.49 4.96
C GLY A 28 4.68 16.47 3.85
N ILE A 29 5.42 15.35 3.77
CA ILE A 29 5.13 14.22 2.89
C ILE A 29 4.40 13.14 3.68
N GLU A 30 3.24 12.72 3.18
CA GLU A 30 2.46 11.61 3.74
C GLU A 30 2.25 10.54 2.66
N ILE A 31 2.59 9.28 2.96
CA ILE A 31 2.26 8.13 2.11
C ILE A 31 1.19 7.34 2.84
N SER A 32 0.11 7.03 2.15
CA SER A 32 -1.05 6.35 2.71
C SER A 32 -1.56 5.25 1.82
N LEU A 33 -2.29 4.30 2.40
CA LEU A 33 -2.94 3.21 1.69
C LEU A 33 -4.34 3.02 2.24
N THR A 34 -5.33 2.94 1.36
CA THR A 34 -6.72 2.70 1.76
C THR A 34 -6.99 1.20 1.74
N LEU A 35 -7.39 0.65 2.88
CA LEU A 35 -7.61 -0.79 3.06
C LEU A 35 -8.89 -1.06 3.85
N PRO A 36 -9.53 -2.24 3.68
CA PRO A 36 -10.66 -2.65 4.48
C PRO A 36 -10.27 -2.87 5.96
N THR A 37 -11.17 -2.54 6.87
CA THR A 37 -11.08 -2.82 8.30
C THR A 37 -12.46 -3.05 8.92
N PRO A 38 -12.68 -4.11 9.71
CA PRO A 38 -11.75 -5.22 9.95
C PRO A 38 -11.57 -6.12 8.71
N VAL A 39 -10.57 -6.99 8.72
CA VAL A 39 -10.44 -8.10 7.77
C VAL A 39 -10.65 -9.39 8.57
N SER A 40 -11.73 -10.10 8.24
CA SER A 40 -12.11 -11.38 8.84
C SER A 40 -11.70 -12.50 7.90
N LEU A 41 -10.82 -13.38 8.37
CA LEU A 41 -10.28 -14.47 7.55
C LEU A 41 -10.78 -15.81 8.10
N ASN A 42 -11.25 -16.69 7.23
CA ASN A 42 -11.55 -18.06 7.62
C ASN A 42 -10.25 -18.86 7.76
N LEU A 43 -10.27 -19.95 8.54
CA LEU A 43 -9.10 -20.82 8.66
C LEU A 43 -8.79 -21.50 7.32
N ASN A 44 -7.50 -21.57 6.98
CA ASN A 44 -7.00 -22.13 5.72
C ASN A 44 -7.62 -21.48 4.48
N SER A 45 -7.99 -20.19 4.56
CA SER A 45 -8.55 -19.44 3.45
C SER A 45 -7.61 -18.33 3.00
N GLN A 46 -7.94 -17.79 1.83
CA GLN A 46 -7.29 -16.62 1.27
C GLN A 46 -8.35 -15.54 1.04
N GLU A 47 -8.04 -14.32 1.40
CA GLU A 47 -8.86 -13.15 1.10
C GLU A 47 -8.02 -12.15 0.31
N PHE A 48 -8.67 -11.45 -0.63
CA PHE A 48 -8.02 -10.52 -1.54
C PHE A 48 -8.67 -9.15 -1.45
N TYR A 49 -7.85 -8.10 -1.48
CA TYR A 49 -8.33 -6.74 -1.67
C TYR A 49 -7.50 -5.99 -2.72
N PRO A 50 -8.14 -5.38 -3.72
CA PRO A 50 -9.54 -5.53 -4.12
C PRO A 50 -9.96 -6.99 -4.37
N PRO A 51 -11.26 -7.34 -4.24
CA PRO A 51 -11.75 -8.69 -4.46
C PRO A 51 -11.40 -9.21 -5.85
N GLU A 52 -11.31 -10.53 -6.03
CA GLU A 52 -10.85 -11.06 -7.30
C GLU A 52 -11.75 -10.77 -8.50
N THR A 53 -13.04 -10.63 -8.21
CA THR A 53 -14.10 -10.24 -9.14
C THR A 53 -14.02 -8.78 -9.57
N ASP A 54 -13.27 -7.95 -8.85
CA ASP A 54 -13.05 -6.54 -9.18
C ASP A 54 -11.77 -6.39 -10.00
N GLN A 55 -11.94 -6.15 -11.30
CA GLN A 55 -10.83 -5.93 -12.24
C GLN A 55 -10.54 -4.45 -12.52
N THR A 56 -11.32 -3.53 -11.94
CA THR A 56 -11.19 -2.09 -12.22
C THR A 56 -10.47 -1.36 -11.10
N THR A 57 -10.66 -1.79 -9.85
CA THR A 57 -9.98 -1.20 -8.70
C THR A 57 -8.53 -1.66 -8.64
N ILE A 58 -7.61 -0.70 -8.60
CA ILE A 58 -6.18 -0.93 -8.41
C ILE A 58 -5.81 -0.43 -7.02
N LEU A 59 -5.26 -1.30 -6.18
CA LEU A 59 -4.68 -0.88 -4.91
C LEU A 59 -3.35 -0.18 -5.16
N ALA A 60 -3.32 1.11 -4.84
CA ALA A 60 -2.12 1.93 -4.97
C ALA A 60 -1.98 2.84 -3.74
N PRO A 61 -0.75 3.07 -3.26
CA PRO A 61 -0.51 4.07 -2.22
C PRO A 61 -0.74 5.48 -2.77
N VAL A 62 -1.24 6.38 -1.95
CA VAL A 62 -1.40 7.80 -2.27
C VAL A 62 -0.35 8.59 -1.52
N LEU A 63 0.43 9.39 -2.25
CA LEU A 63 1.35 10.37 -1.69
C LEU A 63 0.67 11.74 -1.67
N GLU A 64 0.69 12.39 -0.52
CA GLU A 64 0.23 13.75 -0.30
C GLU A 64 1.44 14.64 0.02
N ASN A 65 1.54 15.77 -0.67
CA ASN A 65 2.63 16.72 -0.54
C ASN A 65 2.12 18.04 0.05
N THR A 66 2.56 18.36 1.25
CA THR A 66 2.30 19.63 1.95
C THR A 66 3.61 20.28 2.41
N SER A 67 4.72 19.90 1.78
CA SER A 67 6.07 20.34 2.16
C SER A 67 6.38 21.80 1.82
N GLY A 68 5.53 22.46 1.01
CA GLY A 68 5.80 23.79 0.48
C GLY A 68 6.66 23.80 -0.79
N ILE A 69 7.04 22.63 -1.31
CA ILE A 69 7.86 22.48 -2.54
C ILE A 69 7.24 21.39 -3.41
N ALA A 70 7.06 21.66 -4.70
CA ALA A 70 6.55 20.68 -5.65
C ALA A 70 7.56 19.53 -5.87
N LEU A 71 7.06 18.30 -5.87
CA LEU A 71 7.81 17.11 -6.22
C LEU A 71 7.79 16.90 -7.73
N LYS A 72 8.96 16.68 -8.32
CA LYS A 72 9.10 16.16 -9.69
C LYS A 72 8.72 14.68 -9.75
N SER A 73 9.17 13.92 -8.76
CA SER A 73 8.84 12.51 -8.59
C SER A 73 9.15 12.04 -7.17
N ALA A 74 8.58 10.91 -6.80
CA ALA A 74 8.95 10.19 -5.58
C ALA A 74 9.02 8.68 -5.85
N SER A 75 9.90 7.98 -5.15
CA SER A 75 9.90 6.52 -5.10
C SER A 75 10.06 6.03 -3.67
N PHE A 76 9.45 4.88 -3.38
CA PHE A 76 9.51 4.26 -2.05
C PHE A 76 9.13 2.78 -2.15
N SER A 77 9.54 2.00 -1.15
CA SER A 77 9.14 0.59 -1.05
C SER A 77 8.24 0.35 0.15
N ILE A 78 7.14 -0.39 -0.08
CA ILE A 78 6.22 -0.84 0.96
C ILE A 78 6.35 -2.35 1.11
N LYS A 79 6.76 -2.77 2.31
CA LYS A 79 6.75 -4.16 2.75
C LYS A 79 5.47 -4.47 3.53
N LEU A 80 4.80 -5.55 3.15
CA LEU A 80 3.69 -6.12 3.90
C LEU A 80 4.26 -7.10 4.92
N ASN A 81 4.11 -6.78 6.21
CA ASN A 81 4.56 -7.70 7.23
C ASN A 81 3.51 -8.80 7.43
N ASN A 82 4.03 -9.99 7.71
CA ASN A 82 3.23 -11.10 8.18
C ASN A 82 2.51 -10.71 9.47
N VAL A 83 1.25 -11.12 9.60
CA VAL A 83 0.53 -10.97 10.87
C VAL A 83 1.04 -12.04 11.81
N LYS A 84 1.50 -11.63 13.00
CA LYS A 84 2.10 -12.51 14.00
C LYS A 84 1.36 -12.45 15.32
N GLU A 85 1.33 -13.58 16.02
CA GLU A 85 0.93 -13.72 17.41
C GLU A 85 2.02 -14.47 18.16
N ASN A 86 2.65 -13.86 19.17
CA ASN A 86 3.77 -14.45 19.93
C ASN A 86 4.86 -15.03 19.00
N ASP A 87 5.32 -14.22 18.03
CA ASP A 87 6.27 -14.55 16.97
C ASP A 87 5.84 -15.59 15.92
N ASN A 88 4.75 -16.33 16.17
CA ASN A 88 4.18 -17.24 15.20
C ASN A 88 3.42 -16.46 14.13
N THR A 89 3.67 -16.74 12.85
CA THR A 89 2.87 -16.14 11.79
C THR A 89 1.48 -16.79 11.78
N VAL A 90 0.44 -15.97 11.81
CA VAL A 90 -0.97 -16.42 11.74
C VAL A 90 -1.60 -16.10 10.39
N ALA A 91 -1.08 -15.10 9.67
CA ALA A 91 -1.42 -14.87 8.28
C ALA A 91 -0.22 -14.35 7.48
N ASN A 92 -0.01 -14.93 6.29
CA ASN A 92 0.93 -14.40 5.31
C ASN A 92 0.25 -13.30 4.51
N VAL A 93 0.92 -12.16 4.39
CA VAL A 93 0.39 -11.02 3.62
C VAL A 93 1.32 -10.67 2.49
N ARG A 94 0.80 -10.61 1.27
CA ARG A 94 1.60 -10.41 0.05
C ARG A 94 0.90 -9.46 -0.91
N TRP A 95 1.67 -8.67 -1.64
CA TRP A 95 1.24 -8.04 -2.87
C TRP A 95 0.95 -9.16 -3.87
N TRP A 96 -0.18 -9.07 -4.55
CA TRP A 96 -0.69 -10.13 -5.40
C TRP A 96 -1.00 -9.62 -6.80
N SER A 97 -0.68 -10.45 -7.79
CA SER A 97 -1.08 -10.26 -9.18
C SER A 97 -1.93 -11.44 -9.63
N VAL A 98 -2.91 -11.18 -10.48
CA VAL A 98 -3.81 -12.23 -11.02
C VAL A 98 -3.09 -13.15 -12.01
N GLY A 99 -2.03 -12.66 -12.65
CA GLY A 99 -1.27 -13.41 -13.66
C GLY A 99 -0.06 -14.16 -13.12
N GLU A 100 0.34 -13.90 -11.87
CA GLU A 100 1.57 -14.46 -11.29
C GLU A 100 1.23 -15.51 -10.22
N ALA A 101 2.02 -16.59 -10.19
CA ALA A 101 1.84 -17.65 -9.19
C ALA A 101 2.34 -17.23 -7.80
N ASP A 102 3.29 -16.29 -7.75
CA ASP A 102 3.98 -15.89 -6.53
C ASP A 102 3.63 -14.47 -6.11
N GLY A 103 3.36 -14.30 -4.81
CA GLY A 103 3.10 -12.99 -4.21
C GLY A 103 4.38 -12.34 -3.70
N LEU A 104 4.48 -11.02 -3.82
CA LEU A 104 5.65 -10.26 -3.38
C LEU A 104 5.45 -9.72 -1.96
N GLN A 105 6.46 -9.87 -1.11
CA GLN A 105 6.39 -9.32 0.25
C GLN A 105 6.69 -7.81 0.29
N SER A 106 7.49 -7.31 -0.65
CA SER A 106 7.81 -5.89 -0.81
C SER A 106 7.56 -5.46 -2.24
N MET A 107 7.06 -4.24 -2.42
CA MET A 107 6.83 -3.63 -3.73
C MET A 107 7.42 -2.22 -3.74
N GLU A 108 8.02 -1.84 -4.86
CA GLU A 108 8.48 -0.48 -5.11
C GLU A 108 7.38 0.28 -5.85
N PHE A 109 7.13 1.52 -5.43
CA PHE A 109 6.17 2.41 -6.04
C PHE A 109 6.86 3.69 -6.47
N THR A 110 6.38 4.25 -7.58
CA THR A 110 6.80 5.55 -8.09
C THR A 110 5.60 6.47 -8.24
N CYS A 111 5.70 7.68 -7.73
CA CYS A 111 4.77 8.77 -8.00
C CYS A 111 5.41 9.73 -9.00
N GLY A 112 4.61 10.20 -9.95
CA GLY A 112 5.01 11.27 -10.86
C GLY A 112 5.08 12.63 -10.17
N ARG A 113 4.93 13.70 -10.96
CA ARG A 113 4.90 15.07 -10.42
C ARG A 113 3.73 15.24 -9.45
N ILE A 114 4.00 15.84 -8.30
CA ILE A 114 2.99 16.20 -7.30
C ILE A 114 3.26 17.64 -6.86
N ASP A 115 2.35 18.55 -7.21
CA ASP A 115 2.46 19.96 -6.83
C ASP A 115 2.34 20.16 -5.31
N ASP A 116 2.71 21.34 -4.82
CA ASP A 116 2.51 21.68 -3.41
C ASP A 116 1.01 21.68 -3.07
N LYS A 117 0.69 21.11 -1.90
CA LYS A 117 -0.67 20.81 -1.43
C LYS A 117 -1.45 19.86 -2.34
N GLY A 118 -0.75 19.16 -3.23
CA GLY A 118 -1.30 18.16 -4.13
C GLY A 118 -1.18 16.75 -3.57
N ASN A 119 -1.80 15.81 -4.28
CA ASN A 119 -1.61 14.38 -4.07
C ASN A 119 -1.45 13.64 -5.40
N GLY A 120 -0.90 12.44 -5.33
CA GLY A 120 -0.73 11.56 -6.48
C GLY A 120 -0.75 10.10 -6.09
N SER A 121 -1.26 9.26 -6.98
CA SER A 121 -1.25 7.80 -6.79
C SER A 121 0.09 7.21 -7.22
N GLY A 122 0.61 6.27 -6.43
CA GLY A 122 1.83 5.54 -6.73
C GLY A 122 1.56 4.42 -7.72
N THR A 123 2.37 4.34 -8.76
CA THR A 123 2.38 3.22 -9.70
C THR A 123 3.36 2.17 -9.23
N ALA A 124 2.92 0.91 -9.15
CA ALA A 124 3.79 -0.22 -8.82
C ALA A 124 4.84 -0.41 -9.93
N LYS A 125 6.10 -0.60 -9.54
CA LYS A 125 7.21 -0.83 -10.48
C LYS A 125 7.05 -2.13 -11.25
N THR A 126 6.58 -3.17 -10.57
CA THR A 126 6.23 -4.44 -11.21
C THR A 126 4.75 -4.41 -11.56
N SER A 127 4.44 -4.40 -12.86
CA SER A 127 3.07 -4.36 -13.37
C SER A 127 2.25 -5.56 -12.90
N GLY A 128 0.94 -5.37 -12.75
CA GLY A 128 0.01 -6.43 -12.41
C GLY A 128 -0.14 -6.70 -10.92
N TYR A 129 0.76 -6.22 -10.06
CA TYR A 129 0.63 -6.33 -8.61
C TYR A 129 -0.24 -5.20 -8.05
N SER A 130 -1.55 -5.41 -8.09
CA SER A 130 -2.57 -4.40 -7.76
C SER A 130 -3.47 -4.80 -6.59
N ARG A 131 -3.14 -5.87 -5.88
CA ARG A 131 -3.94 -6.42 -4.78
C ARG A 131 -3.06 -6.79 -3.60
N ILE A 132 -3.69 -6.93 -2.43
CA ILE A 132 -3.12 -7.62 -1.28
C ILE A 132 -3.88 -8.93 -1.10
N ARG A 133 -3.12 -10.00 -0.85
CA ARG A 133 -3.66 -11.29 -0.41
C ARG A 133 -3.28 -11.52 1.05
N TRP A 134 -4.28 -11.83 1.87
CA TRP A 134 -4.10 -12.42 3.19
C TRP A 134 -4.38 -13.91 3.10
N ALA A 135 -3.43 -14.74 3.54
CA ALA A 135 -3.60 -16.19 3.61
C ALA A 135 -3.40 -16.66 5.06
N THR A 136 -4.44 -17.18 5.69
CA THR A 136 -4.41 -17.66 7.08
C THR A 136 -3.71 -18.99 7.21
N MET A 137 -3.14 -19.21 8.40
CA MET A 137 -2.77 -20.55 8.86
C MET A 137 -3.89 -21.17 9.69
N ALA A 138 -3.71 -22.43 10.11
CA ALA A 138 -4.71 -23.22 10.85
C ALA A 138 -4.98 -22.76 12.31
N ASN A 139 -4.59 -21.54 12.68
CA ASN A 139 -4.71 -21.01 14.04
C ASN A 139 -5.58 -19.76 14.06
N ASN A 140 -6.47 -19.67 15.05
CA ASN A 140 -7.28 -18.47 15.30
C ASN A 140 -6.44 -17.41 16.03
N ALA A 141 -6.51 -16.16 15.58
CA ALA A 141 -5.84 -15.03 16.24
C ALA A 141 -6.56 -13.71 15.93
N ARG A 142 -6.37 -12.69 16.76
CA ARG A 142 -6.85 -11.32 16.52
C ARG A 142 -5.69 -10.34 16.65
N GLN A 143 -5.14 -9.93 15.52
CA GLN A 143 -3.91 -9.13 15.46
C GLN A 143 -4.01 -8.03 14.41
N HIS A 144 -3.17 -7.01 14.55
CA HIS A 144 -3.06 -5.93 13.56
C HIS A 144 -1.99 -6.26 12.51
N GLN A 145 -2.29 -5.95 11.25
CA GLN A 145 -1.27 -5.92 10.22
C GLN A 145 -0.38 -4.69 10.41
N THR A 146 0.93 -4.88 10.24
CA THR A 146 1.89 -3.78 10.18
C THR A 146 2.49 -3.68 8.77
N PHE A 147 2.94 -2.47 8.45
CA PHE A 147 3.57 -2.15 7.17
C PHE A 147 4.90 -1.49 7.47
N THR A 148 5.88 -1.67 6.59
CA THR A 148 7.15 -0.97 6.68
C THR A 148 7.39 -0.23 5.38
N VAL A 149 7.61 1.08 5.48
CA VAL A 149 8.01 1.94 4.36
C VAL A 149 9.51 2.17 4.45
N SER A 150 10.20 2.03 3.32
CA SER A 150 11.65 2.20 3.23
C SER A 150 12.05 2.84 1.91
N ASN A 151 13.31 3.27 1.81
CA ASN A 151 13.90 3.84 0.59
C ASN A 151 13.08 4.99 0.00
N VAL A 152 12.56 5.87 0.86
CA VAL A 152 11.82 7.06 0.43
C VAL A 152 12.79 8.04 -0.23
N LEU A 153 12.73 8.12 -1.55
CA LEU A 153 13.51 9.01 -2.38
C LEU A 153 12.59 10.07 -2.98
N LEU A 154 12.90 11.34 -2.70
CA LEU A 154 12.11 12.48 -3.15
C LEU A 154 12.96 13.31 -4.12
N THR A 155 12.44 13.55 -5.32
CA THR A 155 13.04 14.45 -6.29
C THR A 155 12.16 15.69 -6.38
N PHE A 156 12.66 16.83 -5.92
CA PHE A 156 11.96 18.11 -6.02
C PHE A 156 12.22 18.75 -7.39
N ASN A 157 11.30 19.61 -7.85
CA ASN A 157 11.63 20.46 -8.99
C ASN A 157 12.83 21.34 -8.59
N GLN A 158 13.85 21.41 -9.45
CA GLN A 158 14.81 22.51 -9.34
C GLN A 158 13.98 23.80 -9.48
N SER A 159 14.14 24.70 -8.51
CA SER A 159 13.81 26.10 -8.74
C SER A 159 14.58 26.50 -9.98
N GLU A 160 13.90 26.97 -11.03
CA GLU A 160 14.63 27.71 -12.05
C GLU A 160 15.32 28.89 -11.35
N ASP A 161 16.60 29.05 -11.69
CA ASP A 161 17.61 30.00 -11.21
C ASP A 161 18.20 29.83 -9.79
N THR A 162 19.32 29.12 -9.73
CA THR A 162 20.61 29.82 -9.59
C THR A 162 21.75 28.99 -10.20
N THR A 163 22.40 29.56 -11.20
CA THR A 163 23.66 29.03 -11.75
C THR A 163 24.78 29.30 -10.75
N THR A 164 25.57 28.28 -10.39
CA THR A 164 27.04 28.32 -10.38
C THR A 164 27.64 26.98 -9.90
N GLY A 165 27.93 26.10 -10.86
CA GLY A 165 29.12 25.24 -10.92
C GLY A 165 29.75 24.61 -9.65
N ALA A 166 28.99 24.27 -8.62
CA ALA A 166 29.50 23.51 -7.47
C ALA A 166 28.47 22.45 -7.02
N ASN A 167 28.95 21.38 -6.38
CA ASN A 167 28.12 20.31 -5.82
C ASN A 167 27.22 20.88 -4.71
N ASP A 168 26.01 21.29 -5.05
CA ASP A 168 25.12 21.99 -4.11
C ASP A 168 24.64 21.08 -2.97
N GLY A 169 24.78 21.59 -1.74
CA GLY A 169 24.30 20.97 -0.50
C GLY A 169 22.79 21.19 -0.24
N PRO A 170 22.28 20.86 0.96
CA PRO A 170 20.84 20.96 1.23
C PRO A 170 20.36 22.42 1.20
N ILE A 171 19.16 22.63 0.68
CA ILE A 171 18.46 23.92 0.73
C ILE A 171 18.08 24.20 2.19
N ILE A 172 18.73 25.21 2.79
CA ILE A 172 18.38 25.73 4.11
C ILE A 172 17.35 26.85 3.93
N ARG A 173 16.18 26.72 4.56
CA ARG A 173 15.26 27.86 4.76
C ARG A 173 15.45 28.42 6.17
N VAL A 174 15.70 29.72 6.27
CA VAL A 174 15.70 30.47 7.53
C VAL A 174 14.47 31.39 7.54
N GLY A 175 13.67 31.29 8.58
CA GLY A 175 12.49 32.11 8.89
C GLY A 175 12.11 31.91 10.34
#